data_AF-A0A355DBE0-F1
#
_entry.id   AF-A0A355DBE0-F1
#
_cell.length_a   1.000
_cell.length_b   1.000
_cell.length_c   1.000
_cell.angle_alpha   90.00
_cell.angle_beta   90.00
_cell.angle_gamma   90.00
#
_symmetry.space_group_name_H-M   'P 1'
#
loop_
_entity.id
_entity.type
_entity.pdbx_description
1 polymer ?
#
loop_
_entity_poly.entity_id
_entity_poly.type
_entity_poly.pdbx_seq_one_letter_code
_entity_poly.pdbx_strand_id
1 'polypeptide(L)' 'KKLDERGKYENRPVGFQMTIDDIFAVGKGKLVGRPEK' A
#
# COMPACT_ATOMS: atom_id res chain seq x y z
N LYS A 1 -13.09 -6.31 2.73
CA LYS A 1 -13.64 -5.39 1.69
C LYS A 1 -12.75 -4.18 1.43
N LYS A 2 -12.58 -3.22 2.35
CA LYS A 2 -11.75 -2.02 2.08
C LYS A 2 -10.28 -2.31 1.66
N LEU A 3 -9.64 -3.29 2.29
CA LEU A 3 -8.28 -3.71 1.90
C LEU A 3 -8.29 -4.42 0.53
N ASP A 4 -9.33 -5.20 0.24
CA ASP A 4 -9.49 -5.85 -1.07
C ASP A 4 -9.71 -4.84 -2.19
N GLU A 5 -10.43 -3.74 -1.91
CA GLU A 5 -10.59 -2.61 -2.83
C GLU A 5 -9.25 -1.95 -3.14
N ARG A 6 -8.40 -1.75 -2.13
CA ARG A 6 -7.02 -1.27 -2.32
C ARG A 6 -6.19 -2.28 -3.13
N GLY A 7 -6.25 -3.57 -2.79
CA GLY A 7 -5.52 -4.61 -3.51
C GLY A 7 -5.91 -4.69 -4.99
N LYS A 8 -7.20 -4.56 -5.30
CA LYS A 8 -7.71 -4.45 -6.68
C LYS A 8 -7.22 -3.18 -7.38
N TYR A 9 -7.27 -2.04 -6.70
CA TYR A 9 -6.83 -0.76 -7.24
C TYR A 9 -5.31 -0.74 -7.54
N GLU A 10 -4.51 -1.33 -6.65
CA GLU A 10 -3.06 -1.40 -6.76
C GLU A 10 -2.56 -2.63 -7.55
N ASN A 11 -3.47 -3.46 -8.08
CA ASN A 11 -3.18 -4.73 -8.76
C ASN A 11 -2.20 -5.64 -8.02
N ARG A 12 -2.32 -5.71 -6.68
CA ARG A 12 -1.49 -6.57 -5.84
C ARG A 12 -2.29 -7.24 -4.72
N PRO A 13 -1.93 -8.46 -4.31
CA PRO A 13 -2.59 -9.12 -3.19
C PRO A 13 -2.37 -8.33 -1.89
N VAL A 14 -3.41 -8.29 -1.05
CA VAL A 14 -3.29 -7.78 0.32
C VAL A 14 -2.34 -8.70 1.08
N GLY A 15 -1.32 -8.11 1.72
CA GLY A 15 -0.32 -8.87 2.43
C GLY A 15 0.63 -7.97 3.21
N PHE A 16 1.64 -8.59 3.84
CA PHE A 16 2.56 -7.90 4.73
C PHE A 16 3.36 -6.78 4.03
N GLN A 17 3.61 -6.89 2.73
CA GLN A 17 4.29 -5.84 1.96
C GLN A 17 3.53 -4.50 2.00
N MET A 18 2.19 -4.49 1.99
CA MET A 18 1.42 -3.24 2.12
C MET A 18 1.73 -2.54 3.45
N THR A 19 1.90 -3.30 4.53
CA THR A 19 2.24 -2.75 5.84
C THR A 19 3.64 -2.15 5.85
N ILE A 20 4.62 -2.83 5.24
CA ILE A 20 5.98 -2.31 5.11
C ILE A 20 5.96 -0.98 4.35
N ASP A 21 5.25 -0.94 3.23
CA ASP A 21 5.19 0.26 2.41
C ASP A 21 4.52 1.43 3.15
N ASP A 22 3.47 1.15 3.93
CA ASP A 22 2.77 2.18 4.71
C ASP A 22 3.65 2.75 5.85
N ILE A 23 4.53 1.94 6.46
CA ILE A 23 5.51 2.41 7.45
C ILE A 23 6.46 3.43 6.82
N PHE A 24 6.98 3.14 5.62
CA PHE A 24 7.92 4.04 4.94
C PHE A 24 7.25 5.20 4.18
N ALA A 25 5.95 5.10 3.90
CA ALA A 25 5.21 6.13 3.17
C ALA A 25 5.29 7.50 3.86
N VAL A 26 5.17 7.52 5.19
CA VAL A 26 5.19 8.76 5.98
C VAL A 26 6.57 9.43 5.87
N GLY A 27 7.65 8.65 5.91
CA GLY A 27 9.01 9.16 5.68
C GLY A 27 9.21 9.70 4.25
N LYS A 28 8.45 9.20 3.28
CA LYS A 28 8.42 9.69 1.88
C LYS A 28 7.40 10.82 1.65
N GLY A 29 6.78 11.37 2.70
CA GLY A 29 5.80 12.46 2.59
C GLY A 29 4.43 12.04 2.04
N LYS A 30 4.10 10.75 2.06
CA LYS A 30 2.82 10.19 1.62
C LYS A 30 2.12 9.51 2.79
N LEU A 31 0.78 9.51 2.79
CA LEU A 31 0.01 8.79 3.81
C LEU A 31 -0.13 7.30 3.51
N VAL A 32 -0.05 6.91 2.23
CA VAL A 32 -0.30 5.54 1.76
C VAL A 32 0.90 5.05 0.95
N GLY A 33 1.43 3.89 1.33
CA GLY A 33 2.53 3.19 0.69
C GLY A 33 2.07 2.51 -0.59
N ARG A 34 1.95 3.30 -1.66
CA ARG A 34 1.61 2.78 -2.99
C ARG A 34 2.85 2.28 -3.71
N PRO A 35 2.75 1.19 -4.49
CA PRO A 35 3.87 0.69 -5.28
C PRO A 35 4.36 1.77 -6.25
N GLU A 36 5.69 1.95 -6.31
CA GLU A 36 6.36 2.80 -7.30
C GLU A 36 6.44 2.02 -8.62
N LYS A 37 6.27 2.72 -9.75
CA LYS A 37 6.33 2.11 -11.10
C LYS A 37 7.69 1.49 -11.39
#